data_AF-A0A8S3CQL7-F1
#
_entry.id   AF-A0A8S3CQL7-F1
#
_cell.length_a   1.000
_cell.length_b   1.000
_cell.length_c   1.000
_cell.angle_alpha   90.00
_cell.angle_beta   90.00
_cell.angle_gamma   90.00
#
_symmetry.space_group_name_H-M   'P 1'
#
loop_
_entity.id
_entity.type
_entity.pdbx_description
1 polymer ?
#
loop_
_entity_poly.entity_id
_entity_poly.type
_entity_poly.pdbx_seq_one_letter_code
_entity_poly.pdbx_strand_id
1 'polypeptide(L)' 'WGPDQQQSFDEFKRLLTTYPLFLEYPDLSTPFVLTTDASGIGIGGILRQDTPNGTKI' A
#
# COMPACT_ATOMS: atom_id res chain seq x y z
N TRP A 1 -11.99 -11.86 17.42
CA TRP A 1 -12.21 -10.50 16.89
C TRP A 1 -13.15 -9.77 17.84
N GLY A 2 -12.84 -8.54 18.22
CA GLY A 2 -13.59 -7.73 19.18
C GLY A 2 -13.39 -6.23 18.91
N PRO A 3 -13.92 -5.33 19.76
CA PRO A 3 -13.92 -3.89 19.51
C PRO A 3 -12.53 -3.30 19.28
N ASP A 4 -11.55 -3.64 20.13
CA ASP A 4 -10.20 -3.10 20.04
C ASP A 4 -9.47 -3.58 18.77
N GLN A 5 -9.70 -4.82 18.35
CA GLN A 5 -9.13 -5.35 17.09
C GLN A 5 -9.75 -4.67 15.88
N GLN A 6 -11.07 -4.44 15.90
CA GLN A 6 -11.77 -3.73 14.83
C GLN A 6 -11.26 -2.29 14.70
N GLN A 7 -11.17 -1.57 15.82
CA GLN A 7 -10.66 -0.20 15.85
C GLN A 7 -9.23 -0.12 15.29
N SER A 8 -8.36 -1.03 15.70
CA SER A 8 -6.97 -1.07 15.22
C SER A 8 -6.90 -1.37 13.72
N PHE A 9 -7.75 -2.27 13.21
CA PHE A 9 -7.80 -2.59 11.79
C PHE A 9 -8.36 -1.45 10.95
N ASP A 10 -9.38 -0.75 11.44
CA ASP A 10 -9.95 0.42 10.75
C ASP A 10 -8.96 1.59 10.70
N GLU A 11 -8.24 1.83 11.79
CA GLU A 11 -7.18 2.82 11.81
C GLU A 11 -6.04 2.42 10.86
N PHE A 12 -5.66 1.14 10.81
CA PHE A 12 -4.65 0.67 9.87
C PHE A 12 -5.05 0.89 8.41
N LYS A 13 -6.30 0.55 8.04
CA LYS A 13 -6.83 0.86 6.70
C LYS A 13 -6.77 2.35 6.42
N ARG A 14 -7.16 3.19 7.38
CA ARG A 14 -7.12 4.66 7.23
C ARG A 14 -5.69 5.14 6.97
N LEU A 15 -4.71 4.64 7.71
CA LEU A 15 -3.30 5.00 7.53
C LEU A 15 -2.77 4.58 6.15
N LEU A 16 -3.14 3.39 5.67
CA LEU A 16 -2.76 2.91 4.33
C LEU A 16 -3.39 3.74 3.20
N THR A 17 -4.55 4.36 3.43
CA THR A 17 -5.27 5.12 2.40
C THR A 17 -5.23 6.63 2.59
N THR A 18 -4.31 7.15 3.41
CA THR A 18 -4.19 8.59 3.70
C THR A 18 -2.77 9.10 3.49
N TYR A 19 -2.65 10.26 2.82
CA TYR A 19 -1.40 11.03 2.74
C TYR A 19 -1.05 11.63 4.13
N PRO A 20 0.23 11.68 4.57
CA PRO A 20 1.46 11.43 3.81
C PRO A 20 2.09 10.04 4.05
N LEU A 21 1.45 9.14 4.80
CA LEU A 21 2.15 7.97 5.34
C LEU A 21 2.37 6.85 4.33
N PHE A 22 1.37 6.57 3.48
CA PHE A 22 1.43 5.43 2.55
C PHE A 22 0.98 5.75 1.12
N LEU A 23 0.44 6.94 0.90
CA LEU A 23 0.11 7.46 -0.43
C LEU A 23 1.01 8.65 -0.69
N GLU A 24 1.96 8.50 -1.60
CA GLU A 24 2.79 9.60 -2.09
C GLU A 24 2.49 9.92 -3.56
N TYR A 25 2.80 11.14 -3.98
CA TYR A 25 2.71 11.48 -5.40
C TYR A 25 3.79 10.72 -6.19
N PRO A 26 3.44 10.14 -7.34
CA PRO A 26 4.39 9.40 -8.14
C PRO A 26 5.44 10.33 -8.74
N ASP A 27 6.68 9.86 -8.76
CA ASP A 27 7.77 10.52 -9.47
C ASP A 27 7.91 9.89 -10.87
N LEU A 28 7.50 10.61 -11.90
CA LEU A 28 7.50 10.10 -13.28
C LEU A 28 8.91 9.89 -13.86
N SER A 29 9.96 10.35 -13.18
CA SER A 29 11.35 10.07 -13.55
C SER A 29 11.85 8.71 -13.02
N THR A 30 11.11 8.10 -12.08
CA THR A 30 11.46 6.83 -11.45
C THR A 30 10.60 5.70 -12.02
N PRO A 31 11.17 4.51 -12.30
CA PRO A 31 10.39 3.36 -12.78
C PRO A 31 9.30 2.94 -11.80
N PHE A 32 8.17 2.47 -12.34
CA PHE A 32 7.15 1.78 -11.57
C PHE A 32 7.46 0.29 -11.47
N VAL A 33 7.23 -0.28 -10.30
CA VAL A 33 7.33 -1.71 -10.01
C VAL A 33 5.94 -2.22 -9.66
N LEU A 34 5.43 -3.16 -10.46
CA LEU A 34 4.17 -3.85 -10.17
C LEU A 34 4.47 -5.18 -9.50
N THR A 35 4.01 -5.35 -8.27
CA THR A 35 4.09 -6.63 -7.54
C THR A 35 2.71 -7.27 -7.59
N THR A 36 2.63 -8.52 -8.02
CA THR A 36 1.35 -9.25 -8.14
C THR A 36 1.42 -10.57 -7.40
N ASP A 37 0.30 -10.98 -6.82
CA ASP A 37 0.11 -12.33 -6.31
C ASP A 37 -1.29 -12.83 -6.70
N ALA A 38 -1.41 -14.13 -6.95
CA ALA A 38 -2.64 -14.72 -7.44
C ALA A 38 -2.92 -16.08 -6.77
N SER A 39 -4.20 -16.34 -6.55
CA SER A 39 -4.74 -17.60 -6.03
C SER A 39 -5.70 -18.21 -7.06
N GLY A 40 -6.20 -19.42 -6.77
CA GLY A 40 -7.21 -20.06 -7.62
C GLY A 40 -8.55 -19.32 -7.74
N ILE A 41 -8.79 -18.28 -6.92
CA ILE A 41 -10.06 -17.55 -6.88
C ILE A 41 -9.92 -16.04 -7.13
N GLY A 42 -8.70 -15.51 -7.23
CA GLY A 42 -8.51 -14.07 -7.37
C GLY A 42 -7.05 -13.65 -7.46
N ILE A 43 -6.84 -12.39 -7.87
CA ILE A 43 -5.54 -11.75 -8.08
C ILE A 43 -5.50 -10.42 -7.32
N GLY A 44 -4.32 -10.09 -6.79
CA GLY A 44 -4.02 -8.81 -6.18
C GLY A 44 -2.71 -8.25 -6.70
N GLY A 45 -2.54 -6.93 -6.58
CA GLY A 45 -1.28 -6.29 -6.92
C GLY A 45 -1.08 -4.96 -6.21
N ILE A 46 0.18 -4.56 -6.10
CA ILE A 46 0.66 -3.33 -5.50
C ILE A 46 1.54 -2.63 -6.53
N LEU A 47 1.21 -1.38 -6.86
CA LEU A 47 2.05 -0.51 -7.67
C LEU A 47 2.96 0.28 -6.73
N ARG A 48 4.27 0.29 -6.98
CA ARG A 48 5.24 0.96 -6.11
C ARG A 48 6.39 1.58 -6.90
N GLN A 49 7.15 2.47 -6.26
CA GLN A 49 8.39 3.05 -6.76
C GLN A 49 9.48 2.94 -5.70
N ASP A 50 10.63 2.39 -6.07
CA ASP A 50 11.78 2.32 -5.16
C ASP A 50 12.60 3.61 -5.31
N THR A 51 12.71 4.38 -4.22
CA THR A 51 13.42 5.66 -4.16
C THR A 51 14.60 5.60 -3.19
N PRO A 52 15.57 6.54 -3.25
CA PRO A 52 16.67 6.57 -2.29
C PRO A 52 16.24 6.63 -0.82
N ASN A 53 15.04 7.14 -0.55
CA ASN A 53 14.48 7.28 0.80
C ASN A 53 13.62 6.07 1.22
N GLY A 54 13.51 5.05 0.38
CA GLY A 54 12.68 3.86 0.61
C GLY A 54 11.67 3.61 -0.51
N THR A 55 10.79 2.62 -0.28
CA THR A 55 9.73 2.25 -1.23
C THR A 55 8.50 3.14 -1.02
N LYS A 56 8.03 3.75 -2.10
CA LYS A 56 6.74 4.47 -2.18
C LYS A 56 5.71 3.55 -2.79
N ILE A 57 4.51 3.51 -2.22
CA ILE A 57 3.37 2.70 -2.66
C ILE A 57 2.18 3.59 -3.00
#